data_AF-A0A352GGR6-F1
#
_entry.id   AF-A0A352GGR6-F1
#
_cell.length_a   1.000
_cell.length_b   1.000
_cell.length_c   1.000
_cell.angle_alpha   90.00
_cell.angle_beta   90.00
_cell.angle_gamma   90.00
#
_symmetry.space_group_name_H-M   'P 1'
#
loop_
_entity.id
_entity.type
_entity.pdbx_description
1 polymer ?
#
loop_
_entity_poly.entity_id
_entity_poly.type
_entity_poly.pdbx_seq_one_letter_code
_entity_poly.pdbx_strand_id
1 'polypeptide(L)' 'MTDAIDTKDYETDADGAQVSSDRPKTRTCLRCETRFMSAWSGERICPRCKGSSAWRNDAPLPQRSGSTVS' A
#
# COMPACT_ATOMS: atom_id res chain seq x y z
N MET A 1 29.48 36.02 31.99
CA MET A 1 28.82 34.84 32.59
C MET A 1 27.35 35.25 32.71
N THR A 2 26.41 34.94 31.83
CA THR A 2 26.25 33.94 30.76
C THR A 2 25.20 34.53 29.81
N ASP A 3 25.44 34.48 28.50
CA ASP A 3 24.51 34.96 27.47
C ASP A 3 23.26 34.06 27.46
N ALA A 4 22.12 34.60 27.91
CA ALA A 4 20.85 33.90 27.92
C ALA A 4 20.16 34.06 26.55
N ILE A 5 20.67 33.33 25.56
CA ILE A 5 19.94 33.06 24.32
C ILE A 5 19.53 31.58 24.38
N ASP A 6 18.39 31.28 24.97
CA ASP A 6 17.73 30.00 24.70
C ASP A 6 16.23 30.10 24.97
N THR A 7 15.47 30.44 23.93
CA THR A 7 14.16 29.84 23.71
C THR A 7 13.95 29.85 22.21
N LYS A 8 14.62 28.94 21.50
CA LYS A 8 14.15 28.59 20.16
C LYS A 8 12.83 27.87 20.32
N ASP A 9 11.77 28.64 20.12
CA ASP A 9 10.42 28.17 19.90
C ASP A 9 10.42 27.32 18.62
N TYR A 10 10.67 26.02 18.79
CA TYR A 10 10.48 25.01 17.76
C TYR A 10 9.02 24.59 17.84
N GLU A 11 8.12 25.47 17.40
CA GLU A 11 6.73 25.12 17.11
C GLU A 11 6.76 24.05 16.02
N THR A 12 6.70 22.80 16.48
CA THR A 12 6.56 21.63 15.61
C THR A 12 5.12 21.61 15.16
N ASP A 13 4.95 21.87 13.87
CA ASP A 13 3.68 21.91 13.18
C ASP A 13 2.91 20.62 13.45
N ALA A 14 1.77 20.75 14.13
CA ALA A 14 0.84 19.67 14.40
C ALA A 14 0.06 19.28 13.13
N ASP A 15 0.75 18.76 12.12
CA ASP A 15 0.15 17.87 11.11
C ASP A 15 0.75 16.47 11.28
N GLY A 16 0.53 15.91 12.47
CA GLY A 16 0.78 14.52 12.76
C GLY A 16 -0.23 13.62 12.04
N ALA A 17 -0.24 13.64 10.71
CA ALA A 17 -0.78 12.53 9.93
C ALA A 17 0.19 11.35 10.10
N GLN A 18 0.10 10.72 11.28
CA GLN A 18 0.82 9.51 11.64
C GLN A 18 0.40 8.41 10.64
N VAL A 19 1.09 8.33 9.51
CA VAL A 19 0.94 7.22 8.55
C VAL A 19 1.56 6.00 9.23
N SER A 20 0.77 5.38 10.11
CA SER A 20 1.02 4.04 10.59
C SER A 20 1.11 3.14 9.36
N SER A 21 2.33 2.86 8.90
CA SER A 21 2.65 1.97 7.78
C SER A 21 2.27 0.51 8.04
N ASP A 22 1.44 0.24 9.04
CA ASP A 22 0.92 -1.07 9.40
C ASP A 22 -0.61 -1.07 9.56
N ARG A 23 -1.32 -0.05 9.04
CA ARG A 23 -2.78 -0.10 9.01
C ARG A 23 -3.27 -0.82 7.75
N PRO A 24 -4.29 -1.68 7.88
CA PRO A 24 -4.88 -2.30 6.72
C PRO A 24 -5.46 -1.22 5.81
N LYS A 25 -4.96 -1.15 4.58
CA LYS A 25 -5.34 -0.11 3.62
C LYS A 25 -5.79 -0.75 2.31
N THR A 26 -6.76 -0.12 1.66
CA THR A 26 -7.20 -0.54 0.33
C THR A 26 -6.12 -0.23 -0.69
N ARG A 27 -5.61 -1.26 -1.37
CA ARG A 27 -4.58 -1.15 -2.40
C ARG A 27 -5.03 -1.88 -3.67
N THR A 28 -4.40 -1.53 -4.78
CA THR A 28 -4.64 -2.17 -6.08
C THR A 28 -3.69 -3.34 -6.28
N CYS A 29 -4.21 -4.51 -6.65
CA CYS A 29 -3.41 -5.68 -6.92
C CYS A 29 -2.56 -5.49 -8.18
N LEU A 30 -1.26 -5.77 -8.10
CA LEU A 30 -0.37 -5.67 -9.26
C LEU A 30 -0.65 -6.68 -10.38
N ARG A 31 -1.37 -7.78 -10.07
CA ARG A 31 -1.66 -8.83 -11.06
C ARG A 31 -2.99 -8.59 -11.76
N CYS A 32 -4.07 -8.44 -10.99
CA CYS A 32 -5.43 -8.36 -11.54
C CYS A 32 -6.09 -6.99 -11.37
N GLU A 33 -5.36 -5.99 -10.87
CA GLU A 33 -5.82 -4.60 -10.69
C GLU A 33 -7.06 -4.46 -9.80
N THR A 34 -7.44 -5.52 -9.09
CA THR A 34 -8.53 -5.52 -8.11
C THR A 34 -8.11 -4.75 -6.86
N ARG A 35 -9.03 -3.93 -6.35
CA ARG A 35 -8.89 -3.29 -5.04
C ARG A 35 -9.06 -4.35 -3.95
N PHE A 36 -8.09 -4.47 -3.06
CA PHE A 36 -8.12 -5.40 -1.93
C PHE A 36 -7.59 -4.73 -0.66
N MET A 37 -8.02 -5.19 0.50
CA MET A 37 -7.43 -4.77 1.78
C MET A 37 -6.09 -5.45 1.96
N SER A 38 -5.02 -4.66 1.92
CA SER A 38 -3.68 -5.11 2.30
C SER A 38 -3.59 -5.23 3.81
N ALA A 39 -3.10 -6.35 4.33
CA ALA A 39 -2.91 -6.53 5.78
C ALA A 39 -1.75 -5.69 6.32
N TRP A 40 -0.74 -5.43 5.50
CA TRP A 40 0.47 -4.66 5.83
C TRP A 40 0.94 -3.83 4.62
N SER A 41 1.88 -2.89 4.81
CA SER A 41 2.37 -2.03 3.71
C SER A 41 3.07 -2.78 2.57
N GLY A 42 3.62 -3.95 2.83
CA GLY A 42 4.28 -4.78 1.82
C GLY A 42 3.33 -5.52 0.87
N GLU A 43 2.03 -5.60 1.17
CA GLU A 43 1.12 -6.47 0.42
C GLU A 43 0.58 -5.75 -0.80
N ARG A 44 1.04 -6.19 -1.97
CA ARG A 44 0.63 -5.66 -3.28
C ARG A 44 -0.12 -6.68 -4.14
N ILE A 45 -0.28 -7.91 -3.63
CA ILE A 45 -0.97 -9.01 -4.31
C ILE A 45 -2.18 -9.41 -3.45
N CYS A 46 -3.37 -9.43 -4.03
CA CYS A 46 -4.58 -9.80 -3.32
C CYS A 46 -4.55 -11.27 -2.88
N PRO A 47 -5.27 -11.66 -1.80
CA PRO A 47 -5.27 -13.04 -1.29
C PRO A 47 -5.66 -14.08 -2.35
N ARG A 48 -6.53 -13.71 -3.30
CA ARG A 48 -6.89 -14.54 -4.46
C ARG A 48 -5.67 -14.88 -5.32
N CYS A 49 -4.94 -13.86 -5.77
CA CYS A 49 -3.74 -14.06 -6.59
C CYS A 49 -2.58 -14.67 -5.79
N LYS A 50 -2.49 -14.35 -4.50
CA LYS A 50 -1.49 -14.89 -3.56
C LYS A 50 -1.67 -16.40 -3.40
N GLY A 51 -2.90 -16.88 -3.21
CA GLY A 51 -3.25 -18.29 -3.07
C GLY A 51 -3.07 -19.10 -4.36
N SER A 52 -3.29 -18.50 -5.52
CA SER A 52 -3.09 -19.17 -6.81
C SER A 52 -1.62 -19.34 -7.22
N SER A 53 -0.63 -18.86 -6.42
CA SER A 53 0.79 -18.80 -6.79
C SER A 53 1.12 -18.08 -8.12
N ALA A 54 0.10 -17.51 -8.78
CA ALA A 54 0.18 -16.86 -10.08
C ALA A 54 0.92 -15.52 -10.08
N TRP A 55 1.48 -15.13 -8.93
CA TRP A 55 2.36 -13.98 -8.77
C TRP A 55 3.85 -14.33 -8.82
N ARG A 56 4.22 -15.63 -8.68
CA ARG A 56 5.62 -16.09 -8.65
C ARG A 56 6.18 -16.53 -9.99
N ASN A 57 5.31 -16.96 -10.87
CA ASN A 57 5.65 -17.37 -12.22
C ASN A 57 4.66 -16.63 -13.12
N ASP A 58 4.99 -16.36 -14.37
CA ASP A 58 4.14 -15.65 -15.33
C ASP A 58 2.85 -16.42 -15.69
N ALA A 59 2.35 -17.26 -14.78
CA ALA A 59 1.18 -18.10 -14.90
C ALA A 59 0.00 -17.25 -15.37
N PRO A 60 -0.54 -17.55 -16.57
CA PRO A 60 -1.60 -16.75 -17.15
C PRO A 60 -2.69 -16.56 -16.11
N LEU A 61 -3.09 -15.30 -15.89
CA LEU A 61 -4.32 -15.04 -15.15
C LEU A 61 -5.41 -15.89 -15.78
N PRO A 62 -6.42 -16.36 -15.00
CA PRO A 62 -7.66 -16.78 -15.62
C PRO A 62 -8.17 -15.54 -16.36
N GLN A 63 -7.88 -15.52 -17.66
CA GLN A 63 -8.33 -14.53 -18.61
C GLN A 63 -9.79 -14.30 -18.31
N ARG A 64 -10.12 -13.11 -17.82
CA ARG A 64 -11.50 -12.70 -17.70
C ARG A 64 -11.98 -12.64 -19.14
N SER A 65 -12.54 -13.75 -19.61
CA SER A 65 -13.13 -13.92 -20.92
C SER A 65 -14.06 -12.74 -21.15
N GLY A 66 -13.57 -11.80 -21.92
CA GLY A 66 -14.19 -10.52 -22.20
C GLY A 66 -14.06 -10.30 -23.69
N SER A 67 -15.03 -10.88 -24.40
CA SER A 67 -15.49 -10.44 -25.72
C SER A 67 -14.56 -10.72 -26.90
N THR A 68 -14.61 -11.95 -27.40
CA THR A 68 -14.77 -12.11 -28.85
C THR A 68 -16.10 -11.44 -29.19
N VAL A 69 -16.05 -10.17 -29.59
CA VAL A 69 -17.08 -9.61 -30.46
C VAL A 69 -16.69 -10.06 -31.87
N SER A 70 -17.47 -11.01 -32.40
CA SER A 70 -17.43 -11.42 -33.80
C SER A 70 -17.93 -10.32 -34.71
#